data_AF-A0A973H5L8-F1
#
_entry.id   AF-A0A973H5L8-F1
#
_cell.length_a   1.000
_cell.length_b   1.000
_cell.length_c   1.000
_cell.angle_alpha   90.00
_cell.angle_beta   90.00
_cell.angle_gamma   90.00
#
_symmetry.space_group_name_H-M   'P 1'
#
loop_
_entity.id
_entity.type
_entity.pdbx_description
1 polymer ?
#
loop_
_entity_poly.entity_id
_entity_poly.type
_entity_poly.pdbx_seq_one_letter_code
_entity_poly.pdbx_strand_id
1 'polypeptide(L)'
;MRTRLLRPRFVRTLALTVVCAVGFLAPGTASAAPPDRPADASAAAPAFQQVTLAKGVAETGEPMTLTVLPDRSVLHTSRDGTVRRTDANGNTAV
;
A
#
# COMPACT_ATOMS: atom_id res chain seq x y z
N MET A 1 50.95 -0.43 -46.02
CA MET A 1 50.65 0.05 -44.66
C MET A 1 50.97 1.53 -44.55
N ARG A 2 49.95 2.39 -44.40
CA ARG A 2 49.89 3.53 -43.46
C ARG A 2 48.58 4.30 -43.72
N THR A 3 47.68 4.11 -42.77
CA THR A 3 46.28 4.51 -42.70
C THR A 3 46.11 6.03 -42.67
N ARG A 4 45.17 6.56 -43.45
CA ARG A 4 44.73 7.96 -43.37
C ARG A 4 44.08 8.19 -42.00
N LEU A 5 44.78 8.92 -41.13
CA LEU A 5 44.32 9.32 -39.81
C LEU A 5 43.12 10.26 -39.95
N LEU A 6 41.95 9.80 -39.50
CA LEU A 6 40.75 10.63 -39.38
C LEU A 6 41.06 11.83 -38.47
N ARG A 7 40.73 13.03 -38.94
CA ARG A 7 41.04 14.31 -38.28
C ARG A 7 40.32 14.43 -36.92
N PRO A 8 41.01 14.88 -35.85
CA PRO A 8 40.48 14.97 -34.49
C PRO A 8 39.41 16.06 -34.28
N ARG A 9 39.15 16.90 -35.29
CA ARG A 9 38.18 18.00 -35.19
C ARG A 9 36.72 17.54 -35.27
N PHE A 10 36.45 16.39 -35.89
CA PHE A 10 35.08 15.83 -35.99
C PHE A 10 34.64 15.09 -34.72
N VAL A 11 35.60 14.57 -33.95
CA VAL A 11 35.34 13.83 -32.69
C VAL A 11 34.94 14.79 -31.56
N ARG A 12 35.44 16.03 -31.60
CA ARG A 12 35.21 17.04 -30.56
C ARG A 12 33.81 17.67 -30.63
N THR A 13 33.24 17.80 -31.82
CA THR A 13 31.87 18.33 -32.03
C THR A 13 30.78 17.30 -31.72
N LEU A 14 31.08 15.99 -31.85
CA LEU A 14 30.14 14.92 -31.48
C LEU A 14 30.02 14.74 -29.96
N ALA A 15 31.10 15.01 -29.20
CA ALA A 15 31.10 14.86 -27.75
C ALA A 15 30.26 15.93 -27.03
N LEU A 16 30.12 17.13 -27.60
CA LEU A 16 29.35 18.22 -26.99
C LEU A 16 27.83 18.05 -27.16
N THR A 17 27.37 17.40 -28.25
CA THR A 17 25.94 17.17 -28.50
C THR A 17 25.37 15.98 -27.72
N VAL A 18 26.20 15.01 -27.33
CA VAL A 18 25.77 13.87 -26.50
C VAL A 18 25.53 14.27 -25.04
N VAL A 19 26.26 15.26 -24.50
CA VAL A 19 26.08 15.71 -23.11
C VAL A 19 24.76 16.48 -22.90
N CYS A 20 24.26 17.22 -23.90
CA CYS A 20 22.98 17.94 -23.78
C CYS A 20 21.74 17.07 -23.98
N ALA A 21 21.83 15.93 -24.66
CA ALA A 21 20.65 15.08 -24.94
C ALA A 21 20.30 14.12 -23.79
N VAL A 22 21.23 13.83 -22.87
CA VAL A 22 21.02 12.88 -21.77
C VAL A 22 20.43 13.54 -20.52
N GLY A 23 20.52 14.88 -20.39
CA GLY A 23 20.04 15.61 -19.21
C GLY A 23 18.52 15.85 -19.14
N PHE A 24 17.78 15.64 -20.23
CA PHE A 24 16.37 16.07 -20.33
C PHE A 24 15.32 14.97 -20.11
N LEU A 25 15.73 13.73 -19.82
CA LEU A 25 14.84 12.59 -19.59
C LEU A 25 14.87 12.06 -18.15
N ALA A 26 15.54 12.75 -17.22
CA ALA A 26 15.41 12.44 -15.80
C ALA A 26 14.06 12.99 -15.31
N PRO A 27 13.07 12.15 -14.93
CA PRO A 27 11.93 12.65 -14.20
C PRO A 27 12.48 13.28 -12.92
N GLY A 28 12.33 14.60 -12.78
CA GLY A 28 12.62 15.29 -11.55
C GLY A 28 11.72 14.68 -10.47
N THR A 29 12.30 13.83 -9.62
CA THR A 29 11.65 13.42 -8.39
C THR A 29 11.61 14.66 -7.51
N ALA A 30 10.54 15.43 -7.64
CA ALA A 30 10.19 16.42 -6.64
C ALA A 30 10.09 15.67 -5.31
N SER A 31 11.14 15.76 -4.50
CA SER A 31 11.12 15.31 -3.13
C SER A 31 10.20 16.28 -2.40
N ALA A 32 8.90 15.99 -2.44
CA ALA A 32 7.95 16.64 -1.57
C ALA A 32 8.48 16.43 -0.15
N ALA A 33 8.82 17.53 0.53
CA ALA A 33 9.08 17.48 1.95
C ALA A 33 7.88 16.77 2.59
N PRO A 34 8.10 15.79 3.49
CA PRO A 34 7.02 15.22 4.26
C PRO A 34 6.20 16.38 4.84
N PRO A 35 4.86 16.34 4.80
CA PRO A 35 4.08 17.34 5.52
C PRO A 35 4.62 17.39 6.95
N ASP A 36 4.84 18.60 7.48
CA ASP A 36 5.13 18.83 8.91
C ASP A 36 3.94 18.28 9.70
N ARG A 37 3.97 16.97 9.92
CA ARG A 37 3.04 16.29 10.79
C ARG A 37 3.46 16.76 12.18
N PRO A 38 2.57 17.39 12.97
CA PRO A 38 2.90 17.71 14.35
C PRO A 38 3.47 16.43 14.97
N ALA A 39 4.66 16.54 15.58
CA ALA A 39 5.35 15.41 16.17
C ALA A 39 4.32 14.56 16.91
N ASP A 40 4.09 13.34 16.41
CA ASP A 40 3.01 12.47 16.86
C ASP A 40 3.10 12.42 18.38
N ALA A 41 2.19 13.12 19.07
CA ALA A 41 2.04 12.98 20.50
C ALA A 41 1.75 11.50 20.69
N SER A 42 2.76 10.75 21.17
CA SER A 42 2.77 9.29 21.15
C SER A 42 1.43 8.82 21.70
N ALA A 43 0.55 8.37 20.80
CA ALA A 43 -0.75 7.87 21.19
C ALA A 43 -0.45 6.71 22.14
N ALA A 44 -0.91 6.81 23.38
CA ALA A 44 -0.68 5.78 24.36
C ALA A 44 -1.09 4.43 23.75
N ALA A 45 -0.22 3.43 23.90
CA ALA A 45 -0.49 2.11 23.35
C ALA A 45 -1.85 1.59 23.86
N PRO A 46 -2.63 0.89 23.02
CA PRO A 46 -3.93 0.38 23.43
C PRO A 46 -3.79 -0.54 24.64
N ALA A 47 -4.45 -0.18 25.74
CA ALA A 47 -4.54 -1.00 26.95
C ALA A 47 -5.72 -1.98 26.89
N PHE A 48 -5.91 -2.62 25.73
CA PHE A 48 -6.96 -3.63 25.51
C PHE A 48 -6.47 -4.70 24.53
N GLN A 49 -7.04 -5.89 24.66
CA GLN A 49 -6.80 -6.98 23.72
C GLN A 49 -7.88 -6.96 22.63
N GLN A 50 -7.45 -6.87 21.36
CA GLN A 50 -8.34 -7.08 20.23
C GLN A 50 -8.44 -8.57 19.93
N VAL A 51 -9.67 -9.11 19.97
CA VAL A 51 -9.96 -10.49 19.58
C VAL A 51 -10.73 -10.45 18.26
N THR A 52 -10.19 -11.09 17.23
CA THR A 52 -10.89 -11.20 15.94
C THR A 52 -11.97 -12.27 16.06
N LEU A 53 -13.22 -11.89 15.85
CA LEU A 53 -14.37 -12.79 15.95
C LEU A 53 -14.72 -13.44 14.60
N ALA A 54 -14.71 -12.65 13.54
CA ALA A 54 -14.90 -13.08 12.15
C ALA A 54 -14.15 -12.08 11.24
N LYS A 55 -13.76 -12.49 10.03
CA LYS A 55 -12.98 -11.62 9.14
C LYS A 55 -13.28 -11.87 7.66
N GLY A 56 -13.45 -10.76 6.94
CA GLY A 56 -13.52 -10.77 5.48
C GLY A 56 -14.92 -10.95 4.94
N VAL A 57 -15.12 -10.53 3.69
CA VAL A 57 -16.43 -10.48 3.02
C VAL A 57 -17.07 -11.87 2.92
N ALA A 58 -16.27 -12.92 2.72
CA ALA A 58 -16.77 -14.29 2.65
C ALA A 58 -17.45 -14.72 3.95
N GLU A 59 -16.97 -14.25 5.11
CA GLU A 59 -17.48 -14.61 6.42
C GLU A 59 -18.55 -13.62 6.91
N THR A 60 -18.37 -12.32 6.68
CA THR A 60 -19.22 -11.27 7.30
C THR A 60 -20.13 -10.52 6.33
N GLY A 61 -19.98 -10.72 5.02
CA GLY A 61 -20.61 -9.86 4.01
C GLY A 61 -20.20 -8.40 4.19
N GLU A 62 -21.18 -7.49 4.17
CA GLU A 62 -21.02 -6.10 4.61
C GLU A 62 -21.62 -5.93 6.01
N PRO A 63 -20.83 -6.10 7.09
CA PRO A 63 -21.36 -6.20 8.44
C PRO A 63 -22.00 -4.89 8.93
N MET A 64 -23.18 -5.00 9.54
CA MET A 64 -23.92 -3.89 10.13
C MET A 64 -23.93 -3.94 11.66
N THR A 65 -24.30 -5.09 12.23
CA THR A 65 -24.40 -5.30 13.69
C THR A 65 -23.87 -6.68 14.06
N LEU A 66 -23.39 -6.82 15.30
CA LEU A 66 -23.01 -8.10 15.88
C LEU A 66 -23.46 -8.23 17.34
N THR A 67 -23.63 -9.47 17.81
CA THR A 67 -23.82 -9.79 19.23
C THR A 67 -23.10 -11.09 19.59
N VAL A 68 -22.55 -11.15 20.80
CA VAL A 68 -21.88 -12.34 21.34
C VAL A 68 -22.88 -13.14 22.19
N LEU A 69 -22.98 -14.43 21.93
CA LEU A 69 -23.87 -15.34 22.65
C LEU A 69 -23.18 -15.97 23.88
N PRO A 70 -23.96 -16.54 24.83
CA PRO A 70 -23.40 -17.18 26.02
C PRO A 70 -22.45 -18.35 25.74
N ASP A 71 -22.56 -19.00 24.58
CA ASP A 71 -21.70 -20.10 24.14
C ASP A 71 -20.40 -19.62 23.45
N ARG A 72 -20.14 -18.31 23.43
CA ARG A 72 -19.03 -17.63 22.73
C ARG A 72 -19.14 -17.59 21.22
N SER A 73 -20.25 -18.04 20.63
CA SER A 73 -20.53 -17.77 19.22
C SER A 73 -20.98 -16.33 19.00
N VAL A 74 -20.95 -15.88 17.74
CA VAL A 74 -21.26 -14.51 17.34
C VAL A 74 -22.29 -14.53 16.23
N LEU A 75 -23.40 -13.83 16.45
CA LEU A 75 -24.34 -13.50 15.38
C LEU A 75 -23.95 -12.16 14.78
N HIS A 76 -23.96 -12.06 13.45
CA HIS A 76 -23.77 -10.82 12.74
C HIS A 76 -24.77 -10.67 11.60
N THR A 77 -25.19 -9.42 11.36
CA THR A 77 -26.07 -9.05 10.25
C THR A 77 -25.26 -8.38 9.14
N SER A 78 -25.60 -8.69 7.89
CA SER A 78 -25.01 -8.07 6.70
C SER A 78 -26.02 -7.13 6.02
N ARG A 79 -25.53 -6.16 5.24
CA ARG A 79 -26.36 -5.19 4.50
C ARG A 79 -27.38 -5.85 3.55
N ASP A 80 -27.04 -7.00 3.00
CA ASP A 80 -27.89 -7.79 2.12
C ASP A 80 -29.05 -8.50 2.85
N GLY A 81 -29.13 -8.37 4.18
CA GLY A 81 -30.16 -8.99 5.01
C GLY A 81 -29.81 -10.40 5.49
N THR A 82 -28.62 -10.93 5.16
CA THR A 82 -28.19 -12.23 5.69
C THR A 82 -27.82 -12.12 7.18
N VAL A 83 -28.27 -13.10 7.95
CA VAL A 83 -27.82 -13.33 9.34
C VAL A 83 -26.87 -14.50 9.30
N ARG A 84 -25.75 -14.38 9.98
CA ARG A 84 -24.67 -15.36 9.93
C ARG A 84 -24.18 -15.61 11.35
N ARG A 85 -23.80 -16.85 11.64
CA ARG A 85 -23.28 -17.26 12.95
C ARG A 85 -21.86 -17.77 12.80
N THR A 86 -20.91 -17.14 13.49
CA THR A 86 -19.54 -17.65 13.65
C THR A 86 -19.44 -18.36 15.00
N ASP A 87 -19.07 -19.62 15.02
CA ASP A 87 -18.91 -20.38 16.26
C ASP A 87 -17.62 -20.00 17.03
N ALA A 88 -17.43 -20.58 18.21
CA ALA A 88 -16.26 -20.31 19.04
C ALA A 88 -14.93 -20.80 18.44
N ASN A 89 -14.97 -21.63 17.38
CA ASN A 89 -13.79 -22.09 16.64
C ASN A 89 -13.50 -21.21 15.41
N GLY A 90 -14.38 -20.25 15.11
CA GLY A 90 -14.25 -19.35 13.96
C GLY A 90 -14.93 -19.86 12.68
N ASN A 91 -15.78 -20.89 12.75
CA ASN A 91 -16.53 -21.38 11.59
C ASN A 91 -17.82 -20.60 11.40
N THR A 92 -18.05 -20.05 10.21
CA THR A 92 -19.27 -19.28 9.90
C THR A 92 -20.26 -20.07 9.06
N ALA A 93 -21.55 -19.97 9.42
CA ALA A 93 -22.68 -20.45 8.64
C ALA A 93 -23.75 -19.36 8.51
N VAL A 94 -24.62 -19.50 7.50
CA VAL A 94 -25.81 -18.66 7.27
C VAL A 94 -27.04 -19.40 7.78
#